data_AF-A0A6I8UJ08-F1
#
_entry.id   AF-A0A6I8UJ08-F1
#
_cell.length_a   1.000
_cell.length_b   1.000
_cell.length_c   1.000
_cell.angle_alpha   90.00
_cell.angle_beta   90.00
_cell.angle_gamma   90.00
#
_symmetry.space_group_name_H-M   'P 1'
#
loop_
_entity.id
_entity.type
_entity.pdbx_description
1 polymer ?
#
loop_
_entity_poly.entity_id
_entity_poly.type
_entity_poly.pdbx_seq_one_letter_code
_entity_poly.pdbx_strand_id
1 'polypeptide(L)'
;MRSYCVIFVALLCCSLGSSKLFDDQLRELTEFLRLQMRCGYPPRGVPVLAPAQIAYQQVALATESLGCRGNFTELTLEGLDGYEFAKLEWNNILHTIKFDINFPRVSVRSSKYMLDILARLFGSDFALWGDGVFSLELIDFRAHGSFVIRPTTASSGVYVKSWQVNWQLGEARSQTTGIMNSRLYTKFVNDLVKDYLELLVNDNPAEVSQFMEGLIVPPLNAVLENVAWYEITAIILGLVDGVLPVEPIC
;
A
#
# COMPACT_ATOMS: atom_id res chain seq x y z
N MET A 1 -5.03 -24.99 45.88
CA MET A 1 -5.88 -24.14 45.01
C MET A 1 -5.60 -22.64 45.08
N ARG A 2 -4.88 -22.10 46.08
CA ARG A 2 -4.61 -20.65 46.19
C ARG A 2 -3.40 -20.11 45.39
N SER A 3 -2.42 -20.93 45.01
CA SER A 3 -1.23 -20.44 44.28
C SER A 3 -1.43 -20.23 42.76
N TYR A 4 -2.38 -20.91 42.13
CA TYR A 4 -2.64 -20.74 40.69
C TYR A 4 -3.35 -19.42 40.36
N CYS A 5 -4.08 -18.86 41.33
CA CYS A 5 -4.80 -17.60 41.16
C CYS A 5 -3.84 -16.38 41.16
N VAL A 6 -2.74 -16.46 41.91
CA VAL A 6 -1.75 -15.36 42.00
C VAL A 6 -0.89 -15.28 40.74
N ILE A 7 -0.59 -16.40 40.09
CA ILE A 7 0.16 -16.45 38.82
C ILE A 7 -0.69 -15.88 37.66
N PHE A 8 -1.98 -16.19 37.64
CA PHE A 8 -2.90 -15.63 36.63
C PHE A 8 -3.10 -14.12 36.79
N VAL A 9 -3.16 -13.62 38.03
CA VAL A 9 -3.27 -12.17 38.31
C VAL A 9 -1.96 -11.44 38.01
N ALA A 10 -0.78 -12.05 38.23
CA ALA A 10 0.50 -11.46 37.85
C ALA A 10 0.70 -11.36 36.33
N LEU A 11 0.25 -12.36 35.56
CA LEU A 11 0.23 -12.32 34.08
C LEU A 11 -0.78 -11.28 33.54
N LEU A 12 -1.88 -11.05 34.24
CA LEU A 12 -2.87 -10.00 33.93
C LEU A 12 -2.41 -8.59 34.33
N CYS A 13 -1.48 -8.43 35.28
CA CYS A 13 -0.93 -7.12 35.66
C CYS A 13 0.24 -6.68 34.76
N CYS A 14 0.98 -7.62 34.15
CA CYS A 14 2.03 -7.28 33.17
C CYS A 14 1.47 -6.84 31.80
N SER A 15 0.21 -7.15 31.47
CA SER A 15 -0.40 -6.76 30.19
C SER A 15 -0.80 -5.27 30.12
N LEU A 16 -0.87 -4.58 31.27
CA LEU A 16 -1.20 -3.15 31.34
C LEU A 16 0.02 -2.26 31.07
N GLY A 17 1.22 -2.67 31.52
CA GLY A 17 2.48 -1.98 31.24
C GLY A 17 3.02 -2.27 29.83
N SER A 18 2.64 -3.40 29.25
CA SER A 18 3.13 -3.80 27.94
C SER A 18 2.51 -3.00 26.80
N SER A 19 1.24 -2.58 26.91
CA SER A 19 0.52 -1.86 25.83
C SER A 19 1.29 -0.65 25.29
N LYS A 20 1.82 0.21 26.17
CA LYS A 20 2.61 1.38 25.77
C LYS A 20 3.94 1.00 25.11
N LEU A 21 4.58 -0.06 25.59
CA LEU A 21 5.87 -0.53 25.10
C LEU A 21 5.73 -1.18 23.71
N PHE A 22 4.61 -1.89 23.49
CA PHE A 22 4.18 -2.39 22.18
C PHE A 22 3.89 -1.25 21.19
N ASP A 23 3.18 -0.21 21.62
CA ASP A 23 2.85 0.94 20.78
C ASP A 23 4.13 1.69 20.33
N ASP A 24 5.10 1.87 21.23
CA ASP A 24 6.39 2.49 20.91
C ASP A 24 7.22 1.66 19.93
N GLN A 25 7.26 0.34 20.07
CA GLN A 25 8.00 -0.56 19.17
C GLN A 25 7.37 -0.68 17.79
N LEU A 26 6.03 -0.73 17.72
CA LEU A 26 5.30 -0.66 16.47
C LEU A 26 5.56 0.67 15.76
N ARG A 27 5.62 1.77 16.51
CA ARG A 27 5.98 3.09 15.97
C ARG A 27 7.41 3.09 15.42
N GLU A 28 8.40 2.58 16.15
CA GLU A 28 9.78 2.46 15.67
C GLU A 28 9.89 1.59 14.42
N LEU A 29 9.17 0.46 14.36
CA LEU A 29 9.09 -0.38 13.17
C LEU A 29 8.53 0.39 11.97
N THR A 30 7.49 1.19 12.16
CA THR A 30 6.93 1.99 11.07
C THR A 30 7.90 3.06 10.61
N GLU A 31 8.58 3.77 11.51
CA GLU A 31 9.62 4.73 11.12
C GLU A 31 10.77 4.06 10.37
N PHE A 32 11.19 2.88 10.80
CA PHE A 32 12.16 2.08 10.08
C PHE A 32 11.67 1.73 8.66
N LEU A 33 10.44 1.25 8.50
CA LEU A 33 9.86 0.95 7.19
C LEU A 33 9.79 2.19 6.30
N ARG A 34 9.46 3.35 6.88
CA ARG A 34 9.46 4.65 6.18
C ARG A 34 10.85 4.96 5.60
N LEU A 35 11.89 4.83 6.42
CA LEU A 35 13.28 5.03 5.99
C LEU A 35 13.70 4.01 4.94
N GLN A 36 13.34 2.73 5.12
CA GLN A 36 13.65 1.66 4.16
C GLN A 36 13.01 1.88 2.79
N MET A 37 11.79 2.45 2.72
CA MET A 37 11.17 2.74 1.42
C MET A 37 11.96 3.75 0.58
N ARG A 38 12.71 4.65 1.22
CA ARG A 38 13.53 5.66 0.53
C ARG A 38 14.80 5.09 -0.08
N CYS A 39 15.36 4.05 0.54
CA CYS A 39 16.61 3.44 0.08
C CYS A 39 16.42 2.09 -0.62
N GLY A 40 15.25 1.47 -0.47
CA GLY A 40 15.03 0.08 -0.83
C GLY A 40 15.85 -0.88 0.03
N TYR A 41 15.79 -2.16 -0.32
CA TYR A 41 16.64 -3.20 0.25
C TYR A 41 17.00 -4.25 -0.82
N PRO A 42 17.98 -3.94 -1.70
CA PRO A 42 18.38 -4.81 -2.82
C PRO A 42 18.71 -6.26 -2.43
N PRO A 43 19.34 -6.57 -1.27
CA PRO A 43 19.63 -7.94 -0.88
C PRO A 43 18.40 -8.86 -0.73
N ARG A 44 17.20 -8.31 -0.50
CA ARG A 44 15.93 -9.07 -0.54
C ARG A 44 15.00 -8.63 -1.69
N GLY A 45 15.55 -8.01 -2.73
CA GLY A 45 14.81 -7.63 -3.92
C GLY A 45 13.78 -6.50 -3.69
N VAL A 46 13.90 -5.72 -2.62
CA VAL A 46 13.03 -4.56 -2.38
C VAL A 46 13.64 -3.36 -3.11
N PRO A 47 12.96 -2.79 -4.12
CA PRO A 47 13.45 -1.58 -4.79
C PRO A 47 13.21 -0.34 -3.92
N VAL A 48 13.70 0.82 -4.37
CA VAL A 48 13.27 2.11 -3.80
C VAL A 48 11.78 2.29 -4.11
N LEU A 49 10.99 2.59 -3.07
CA LEU A 49 9.53 2.73 -3.15
C LEU A 49 9.06 4.18 -2.99
N ALA A 50 9.90 5.06 -2.42
CA ALA A 50 9.55 6.45 -2.16
C ALA A 50 10.75 7.40 -2.39
N PRO A 51 10.85 8.06 -3.57
CA PRO A 51 9.98 7.91 -4.73
C PRO A 51 10.33 6.64 -5.54
N ALA A 52 9.33 5.86 -5.92
CA ALA A 52 9.55 4.77 -6.87
C ALA A 52 9.67 5.37 -8.29
N GLN A 53 10.72 5.00 -9.01
CA GLN A 53 10.99 5.52 -10.36
C GLN A 53 11.04 4.39 -11.38
N ILE A 54 10.30 4.55 -12.47
CA ILE A 54 10.27 3.62 -13.60
C ILE A 54 10.59 4.42 -14.87
N ALA A 55 11.75 4.17 -15.46
CA ALA A 55 12.22 4.94 -16.61
C ALA A 55 11.29 4.84 -17.82
N TYR A 56 10.73 3.65 -18.06
CA TYR A 56 9.80 3.41 -19.16
C TYR A 56 8.85 2.28 -18.81
N GLN A 57 7.56 2.48 -19.04
CA GLN A 57 6.52 1.48 -18.84
C GLN A 57 5.62 1.42 -20.05
N GLN A 58 5.55 0.26 -20.70
CA GLN A 58 4.55 0.01 -21.73
C GLN A 58 3.26 -0.51 -21.09
N VAL A 59 2.12 -0.07 -21.60
CA VAL A 59 0.80 -0.52 -21.17
C VAL A 59 0.05 -1.05 -22.39
N ALA A 60 -0.52 -2.24 -22.24
CA ALA A 60 -1.41 -2.86 -23.22
C ALA A 60 -2.52 -3.59 -22.45
N LEU A 61 -3.66 -2.92 -22.30
CA LEU A 61 -4.85 -3.45 -21.66
C LEU A 61 -5.93 -3.65 -22.72
N ALA A 62 -6.55 -4.83 -22.72
CA ALA A 62 -7.64 -5.15 -23.62
C ALA A 62 -8.70 -5.92 -22.82
N THR A 63 -9.83 -5.26 -22.59
CA THR A 63 -11.03 -5.81 -21.97
C THR A 63 -12.21 -5.61 -22.94
N GLU A 64 -13.38 -6.18 -22.62
CA GLU A 64 -14.57 -6.03 -23.48
C GLU A 64 -15.05 -4.59 -23.64
N SER A 65 -14.84 -3.75 -22.61
CA SER A 65 -15.31 -2.35 -22.57
C SER A 65 -14.21 -1.31 -22.68
N LEU A 66 -12.95 -1.69 -22.49
CA LEU A 66 -11.80 -0.79 -22.51
C LEU A 66 -10.59 -1.45 -23.19
N GLY A 67 -10.10 -0.82 -24.25
CA GLY A 67 -8.78 -1.05 -24.83
C GLY A 67 -7.89 0.16 -24.53
N CYS A 68 -6.67 -0.08 -24.08
CA CYS A 68 -5.67 0.95 -23.86
C CYS A 68 -4.30 0.44 -24.29
N ARG A 69 -3.59 1.19 -25.14
CA ARG A 69 -2.24 0.85 -25.57
C ARG A 69 -1.35 2.08 -25.58
N GLY A 70 -0.12 1.92 -25.14
CA GLY A 70 0.87 2.97 -25.24
C GLY A 70 1.95 2.87 -24.17
N ASN A 71 2.47 4.00 -23.73
CA ASN A 71 3.58 4.04 -22.80
C ASN A 71 3.60 5.27 -21.89
N PHE A 72 4.42 5.16 -20.86
CA PHE A 72 4.80 6.23 -19.96
C PHE A 72 6.33 6.25 -19.85
N THR A 73 6.89 7.45 -19.71
CA THR A 73 8.32 7.72 -19.58
C THR A 73 8.57 8.47 -18.28
N GLU A 74 9.59 8.07 -17.53
CA GLU A 74 9.94 8.63 -16.22
C GLU A 74 8.72 8.66 -15.28
N LEU A 75 8.08 7.51 -15.12
CA LEU A 75 7.03 7.34 -14.11
C LEU A 75 7.64 7.48 -12.72
N THR A 76 7.04 8.34 -11.92
CA THR A 76 7.45 8.59 -10.55
C THR A 76 6.23 8.45 -9.64
N LEU A 77 6.34 7.60 -8.63
CA LEU A 77 5.37 7.43 -7.56
C LEU A 77 5.95 8.00 -6.27
N GLU A 78 5.25 8.96 -5.67
CA GLU A 78 5.68 9.68 -4.47
C GLU A 78 4.60 9.62 -3.38
N GLY A 79 5.02 9.80 -2.12
CA GLY A 79 4.11 9.93 -0.99
C GLY A 79 3.78 8.62 -0.26
N LEU A 80 4.28 7.47 -0.73
CA LEU A 80 4.13 6.20 -0.02
C LEU A 80 4.80 6.19 1.36
N ASP A 81 5.84 6.99 1.58
CA ASP A 81 6.52 7.14 2.87
C ASP A 81 5.89 8.22 3.77
N GLY A 82 4.91 8.98 3.26
CA GLY A 82 4.21 10.02 3.99
C GLY A 82 3.03 9.53 4.84
N TYR A 83 2.88 8.23 5.05
CA TYR A 83 1.72 7.67 5.74
C TYR A 83 1.66 8.04 7.22
N GLU A 84 0.46 7.99 7.78
CA GLU A 84 0.17 8.21 9.19
C GLU A 84 -0.74 7.09 9.72
N PHE A 85 -0.35 6.47 10.84
CA PHE A 85 -1.19 5.48 11.51
C PHE A 85 -2.10 6.15 12.54
N ALA A 86 -3.41 6.02 12.36
CA ALA A 86 -4.37 6.27 13.43
C ALA A 86 -4.47 5.08 14.40
N LYS A 87 -4.18 3.87 13.90
CA LYS A 87 -4.21 2.63 14.66
C LYS A 87 -3.24 1.60 14.08
N LEU A 88 -2.51 0.91 14.95
CA LEU A 88 -1.72 -0.28 14.61
C LEU A 88 -1.68 -1.22 15.81
N GLU A 89 -2.27 -2.40 15.69
CA GLU A 89 -2.39 -3.38 16.78
C GLU A 89 -1.99 -4.78 16.29
N TRP A 90 -1.28 -5.50 17.14
CA TRP A 90 -0.98 -6.92 16.94
C TRP A 90 -1.78 -7.80 17.89
N ASN A 91 -2.50 -8.79 17.34
CA ASN A 91 -3.08 -9.87 18.11
C ASN A 91 -2.18 -11.11 18.00
N ASN A 92 -1.41 -11.37 19.05
CA ASN A 92 -0.55 -12.55 19.20
C ASN A 92 -1.31 -13.87 18.98
N ILE A 93 -2.51 -14.02 19.53
CA ILE A 93 -3.23 -15.31 19.51
C ILE A 93 -3.73 -15.63 18.10
N LEU A 94 -4.20 -14.61 17.39
CA LEU A 94 -4.78 -14.75 16.04
C LEU A 94 -3.76 -14.50 14.93
N HIS A 95 -2.53 -14.08 15.27
CA HIS A 95 -1.50 -13.58 14.34
C HIS A 95 -2.04 -12.51 13.37
N THR A 96 -2.86 -11.62 13.90
CA THR A 96 -3.59 -10.61 13.12
C THR A 96 -3.00 -9.23 13.38
N ILE A 97 -2.63 -8.53 12.32
CA ILE A 97 -2.32 -7.09 12.36
C ILE A 97 -3.60 -6.34 12.01
N LYS A 98 -4.07 -5.49 12.92
CA LYS A 98 -5.16 -4.55 12.67
C LYS A 98 -4.58 -3.16 12.52
N PHE A 99 -4.99 -2.44 11.50
CA PHE A 99 -4.41 -1.14 11.20
C PHE A 99 -5.43 -0.17 10.63
N ASP A 100 -5.08 1.11 10.74
CA ASP A 100 -5.76 2.24 10.15
C ASP A 100 -4.69 3.25 9.76
N ILE A 101 -4.40 3.31 8.46
CA ILE A 101 -3.33 4.09 7.87
C ILE A 101 -3.93 5.07 6.85
N ASN A 102 -3.53 6.34 6.95
CA ASN A 102 -3.86 7.36 5.97
C ASN A 102 -2.60 7.74 5.19
N PHE A 103 -2.71 7.84 3.88
CA PHE A 103 -1.73 8.48 3.03
C PHE A 103 -2.27 9.89 2.68
N PRO A 104 -1.73 10.97 3.28
CA PRO A 104 -2.24 12.32 3.05
C PRO A 104 -2.19 12.73 1.57
N ARG A 105 -1.16 12.26 0.86
CA ARG A 105 -1.03 12.43 -0.59
C ARG A 105 -0.18 11.32 -1.18
N VAL A 106 -0.71 10.65 -2.19
CA VAL A 106 0.05 9.76 -3.09
C VAL A 106 -0.03 10.35 -4.49
N SER A 107 1.11 10.53 -5.16
CA SER A 107 1.12 11.08 -6.53
C SER A 107 1.84 10.18 -7.50
N VAL A 108 1.24 9.99 -8.67
CA VAL A 108 1.86 9.32 -9.81
C VAL A 108 2.02 10.34 -10.94
N ARG A 109 3.25 10.53 -11.40
CA ARG A 109 3.60 11.49 -12.46
C ARG A 109 4.40 10.81 -13.54
N SER A 110 4.29 11.30 -14.77
CA SER A 110 5.15 10.90 -15.90
C SER A 110 5.49 12.15 -16.69
N SER A 111 6.77 12.34 -17.02
CA SER A 111 7.20 13.47 -17.85
C SER A 111 6.64 13.38 -19.27
N LYS A 112 6.39 12.16 -19.75
CA LYS A 112 5.71 11.91 -21.02
C LYS A 112 4.89 10.63 -20.98
N TYR A 113 3.65 10.70 -21.45
CA TYR A 113 2.84 9.55 -21.81
C TYR A 113 2.39 9.64 -23.27
N MET A 114 2.18 8.49 -23.89
CA MET A 114 1.49 8.38 -25.17
C MET A 114 0.51 7.22 -25.06
N LEU A 115 -0.79 7.46 -25.19
CA LEU A 115 -1.83 6.44 -25.04
C LEU A 115 -2.89 6.56 -26.14
N ASP A 116 -3.26 5.42 -26.70
CA ASP A 116 -4.47 5.21 -27.48
C ASP A 116 -5.49 4.46 -26.63
N ILE A 117 -6.68 5.03 -26.48
CA ILE A 117 -7.75 4.55 -25.63
C ILE A 117 -9.00 4.33 -26.47
N LEU A 118 -9.54 3.11 -26.41
CA LEU A 118 -10.83 2.73 -26.95
C LEU A 118 -11.73 2.41 -25.76
N ALA A 119 -12.72 3.24 -25.48
CA ALA A 119 -13.61 3.06 -24.34
C ALA A 119 -15.06 2.98 -24.81
N ARG A 120 -15.80 1.99 -24.34
CA ARG A 120 -17.25 1.95 -24.52
C ARG A 120 -17.93 2.60 -23.32
N LEU A 121 -18.27 3.87 -23.46
CA LEU A 121 -18.92 4.68 -22.42
C LEU A 121 -20.37 4.95 -22.81
N PHE A 122 -21.31 4.76 -21.87
CA PHE A 122 -22.75 5.03 -22.10
C PHE A 122 -23.33 4.34 -23.35
N GLY A 123 -22.85 3.13 -23.66
CA GLY A 123 -23.30 2.35 -24.82
C GLY A 123 -22.71 2.78 -26.17
N SER A 124 -21.87 3.81 -26.20
CA SER A 124 -21.19 4.32 -27.41
C SER A 124 -19.67 4.08 -27.33
N ASP A 125 -19.04 3.89 -28.49
CA ASP A 125 -17.60 3.69 -28.57
C ASP A 125 -16.87 5.03 -28.76
N PHE A 126 -15.91 5.29 -27.88
CA PHE A 126 -15.06 6.47 -27.89
C PHE A 126 -13.63 6.06 -28.20
N ALA A 127 -13.05 6.69 -29.22
CA ALA A 127 -11.62 6.63 -29.49
C ALA A 127 -10.98 7.94 -29.03
N LEU A 128 -10.12 7.84 -28.02
CA LEU A 128 -9.36 8.94 -27.47
C LEU A 128 -7.87 8.62 -27.64
N TRP A 129 -7.06 9.64 -27.84
CA TRP A 129 -5.61 9.52 -27.73
C TRP A 129 -5.06 10.68 -26.91
N GLY A 130 -3.88 10.49 -26.33
CA GLY A 130 -3.17 11.54 -25.64
C GLY A 130 -1.66 11.40 -25.80
N ASP A 131 -1.00 12.54 -25.98
CA ASP A 131 0.45 12.67 -25.95
C ASP A 131 0.78 13.92 -25.12
N GLY A 132 1.34 13.73 -23.94
CA GLY A 132 1.60 14.83 -23.02
C GLY A 132 2.16 14.40 -21.68
N VAL A 133 1.98 15.25 -20.66
CA VAL A 133 2.38 14.98 -19.28
C VAL A 133 1.24 14.30 -18.52
N PHE A 134 1.55 13.26 -17.75
CA PHE A 134 0.59 12.58 -16.87
C PHE A 134 0.82 13.00 -15.42
N SER A 135 -0.28 13.28 -14.72
CA SER A 135 -0.25 13.62 -13.29
C SER A 135 -1.56 13.23 -12.63
N LEU A 136 -1.48 12.33 -11.66
CA LEU A 136 -2.59 11.90 -10.82
C LEU A 136 -2.18 12.00 -9.35
N GLU A 137 -3.04 12.58 -8.52
CA GLU A 137 -2.87 12.61 -7.07
C GLU A 137 -4.10 11.99 -6.41
N LEU A 138 -3.85 11.16 -5.39
CA LEU A 138 -4.84 10.64 -4.47
C LEU A 138 -4.61 11.34 -3.13
N ILE A 139 -5.64 11.98 -2.58
CA ILE A 139 -5.58 12.77 -1.35
C ILE A 139 -6.44 12.09 -0.30
N ASP A 140 -5.90 11.98 0.92
CA ASP A 140 -6.50 11.24 2.02
C ASP A 140 -6.89 9.82 1.60
N PHE A 141 -5.92 9.11 1.02
CA PHE A 141 -6.09 7.72 0.62
C PHE A 141 -5.85 6.84 1.84
N ARG A 142 -6.93 6.28 2.39
CA ARG A 142 -6.90 5.57 3.67
C ARG A 142 -7.15 4.09 3.49
N ALA A 143 -6.37 3.27 4.18
CA ALA A 143 -6.59 1.85 4.29
C ALA A 143 -6.87 1.49 5.75
N HIS A 144 -7.93 0.74 6.00
CA HIS A 144 -8.23 0.27 7.34
C HIS A 144 -8.76 -1.15 7.31
N GLY A 145 -8.35 -1.94 8.31
CA GLY A 145 -8.76 -3.33 8.38
C GLY A 145 -7.72 -4.19 9.05
N SER A 146 -7.55 -5.40 8.54
CA SER A 146 -6.62 -6.35 9.11
C SER A 146 -6.10 -7.37 8.10
N PHE A 147 -4.92 -7.90 8.38
CA PHE A 147 -4.40 -9.07 7.70
C PHE A 147 -3.81 -10.06 8.70
N VAL A 148 -3.83 -11.34 8.33
CA VAL A 148 -3.28 -12.43 9.13
C VAL A 148 -2.00 -12.89 8.48
N ILE A 149 -0.92 -12.96 9.27
CA ILE A 149 0.34 -13.57 8.85
C ILE A 149 0.48 -14.96 9.48
N ARG A 150 1.13 -15.88 8.77
CA ARG A 150 1.42 -17.22 9.27
C ARG A 150 2.83 -17.66 8.89
N PRO A 151 3.47 -18.48 9.73
CA PRO A 151 4.69 -19.15 9.32
C PRO A 151 4.41 -20.15 8.20
N THR A 152 5.29 -20.20 7.20
CA THR A 152 5.28 -21.19 6.12
C THR A 152 5.75 -22.55 6.64
N THR A 153 6.81 -22.54 7.46
CA THR A 153 7.33 -23.73 8.17
C THR A 153 7.55 -23.42 9.64
N ALA A 154 7.81 -24.45 10.46
CA ALA A 154 8.11 -24.24 11.88
C ALA A 154 9.39 -23.41 12.14
N SER A 155 10.30 -23.32 11.16
CA SER A 155 11.62 -22.70 11.29
C SER A 155 11.87 -21.51 10.38
N SER A 156 11.10 -21.31 9.31
CA SER A 156 11.34 -20.22 8.34
C SER A 156 10.11 -19.87 7.49
N GLY A 157 10.12 -18.64 7.00
CA GLY A 157 9.17 -18.09 6.05
C GLY A 157 7.89 -17.62 6.73
N VAL A 158 7.44 -16.44 6.34
CA VAL A 158 6.15 -15.88 6.75
C VAL A 158 5.39 -15.47 5.50
N TYR A 159 4.07 -15.62 5.52
CA TYR A 159 3.21 -15.17 4.44
C TYR A 159 1.92 -14.58 4.98
N VAL A 160 1.30 -13.71 4.19
CA VAL A 160 -0.06 -13.20 4.42
C VAL A 160 -1.04 -14.30 4.04
N LYS A 161 -1.76 -14.82 5.05
CA LYS A 161 -2.79 -15.86 4.89
C LYS A 161 -4.16 -15.29 4.52
N SER A 162 -4.48 -14.11 5.03
CA SER A 162 -5.77 -13.47 4.72
C SER A 162 -5.66 -11.96 4.74
N TRP A 163 -6.40 -11.32 3.85
CA TRP A 163 -6.46 -9.88 3.67
C TRP A 163 -7.91 -9.42 3.81
N GLN A 164 -8.16 -8.50 4.76
CA GLN A 164 -9.47 -7.90 5.00
C GLN A 164 -9.26 -6.40 5.19
N VAL A 165 -9.07 -5.68 4.08
CA VAL A 165 -8.69 -4.26 4.10
C VAL A 165 -9.65 -3.48 3.23
N ASN A 166 -10.32 -2.51 3.84
CA ASN A 166 -11.13 -1.55 3.12
C ASN A 166 -10.30 -0.32 2.80
N TRP A 167 -10.61 0.29 1.66
CA TRP A 167 -9.95 1.49 1.16
C TRP A 167 -10.97 2.62 1.04
N GLN A 168 -10.51 3.84 1.30
CA GLN A 168 -11.28 5.06 1.18
C GLN A 168 -10.42 6.11 0.49
N LEU A 169 -11.05 6.97 -0.30
CA LEU A 169 -10.39 8.06 -0.99
C LEU A 169 -11.14 9.37 -0.72
N GLY A 170 -10.44 10.36 -0.17
CA GLY A 170 -10.99 11.69 0.06
C GLY A 170 -11.19 12.47 -1.24
N GLU A 171 -10.13 12.60 -2.05
CA GLU A 171 -10.18 13.32 -3.33
C GLU A 171 -9.20 12.71 -4.34
N ALA A 172 -9.61 12.63 -5.61
CA ALA A 172 -8.71 12.40 -6.74
C ALA A 172 -8.46 13.70 -7.51
N ARG A 173 -7.21 14.00 -7.86
CA ARG A 173 -6.84 15.12 -8.75
C ARG A 173 -6.10 14.62 -9.96
N SER A 174 -6.70 14.75 -11.14
CA SER A 174 -6.02 14.50 -12.41
C SER A 174 -5.68 15.81 -13.12
N GLN A 175 -4.42 15.93 -13.55
CA GLN A 175 -3.90 17.08 -14.30
C GLN A 175 -3.19 16.61 -15.58
N THR A 176 -3.68 15.52 -16.16
CA THR A 176 -3.15 14.97 -17.40
C THR A 176 -3.37 15.96 -18.55
N THR A 177 -2.42 16.04 -19.48
CA THR A 177 -2.42 17.02 -20.59
C THR A 177 -2.35 16.33 -21.94
N GLY A 178 -2.66 17.04 -23.04
CA GLY A 178 -2.39 16.53 -24.39
C GLY A 178 -3.44 15.57 -24.95
N ILE A 179 -4.56 15.39 -24.27
CA ILE A 179 -5.67 14.55 -24.71
C ILE A 179 -6.35 15.20 -25.93
N MET A 180 -6.37 14.48 -27.05
CA MET A 180 -6.93 14.90 -28.33
C MET A 180 -6.45 16.27 -28.81
N ASN A 181 -5.28 16.72 -28.32
CA ASN A 181 -4.78 18.09 -28.48
C ASN A 181 -5.85 19.19 -28.21
N SER A 182 -6.72 18.97 -27.23
CA SER A 182 -7.86 19.84 -26.95
C SER A 182 -8.03 20.08 -25.47
N ARG A 183 -8.17 21.35 -25.09
CA ARG A 183 -8.44 21.74 -23.69
C ARG A 183 -9.77 21.20 -23.19
N LEU A 184 -10.77 21.10 -24.07
CA LEU A 184 -12.08 20.58 -23.71
C LEU A 184 -12.02 19.09 -23.36
N TYR A 185 -11.41 18.27 -24.24
CA TYR A 185 -11.24 16.85 -24.00
C TYR A 185 -10.32 16.56 -22.81
N THR A 186 -9.25 17.35 -22.67
CA THR A 186 -8.36 17.25 -21.51
C THR A 186 -9.10 17.48 -20.19
N LYS A 187 -9.89 18.56 -20.11
CA LYS A 187 -10.71 18.83 -18.92
C LYS A 187 -11.71 17.69 -18.67
N PHE A 188 -12.45 17.29 -19.70
CA PHE A 188 -13.45 16.23 -19.60
C PHE A 188 -12.86 14.91 -19.07
N VAL A 189 -11.72 14.48 -19.59
CA VAL A 189 -11.08 13.23 -19.12
C VAL A 189 -10.54 13.37 -17.70
N ASN A 190 -9.95 14.52 -17.33
CA ASN A 190 -9.48 14.72 -15.96
C ASN A 190 -10.65 14.69 -14.95
N ASP A 191 -11.78 15.32 -15.29
CA ASP A 191 -13.00 15.29 -14.48
C ASP A 191 -13.56 13.84 -14.40
N LEU A 192 -13.60 13.12 -15.53
CA LEU A 192 -14.05 11.73 -15.58
C LEU A 192 -13.18 10.79 -14.74
N VAL A 193 -11.85 10.93 -14.82
CA VAL A 193 -10.90 10.11 -14.04
C VAL A 193 -11.09 10.36 -12.54
N LYS A 194 -11.26 11.63 -12.15
CA LYS A 194 -11.55 11.99 -10.77
C LYS A 194 -12.82 11.27 -10.27
N ASP A 195 -13.94 11.49 -10.96
CA ASP A 195 -15.24 10.95 -10.54
C ASP A 195 -15.22 9.42 -10.52
N TYR A 196 -14.59 8.80 -11.52
CA TYR A 196 -14.46 7.36 -11.59
C TYR A 196 -13.65 6.78 -10.42
N LEU A 197 -12.51 7.39 -10.06
CA LEU A 197 -11.69 6.90 -8.95
C LEU A 197 -12.38 7.06 -7.59
N GLU A 198 -13.05 8.19 -7.36
CA GLU A 198 -13.79 8.43 -6.12
C GLU A 198 -14.96 7.42 -5.97
N LEU A 199 -15.72 7.17 -7.04
CA LEU A 199 -16.79 6.17 -7.05
C LEU A 199 -16.25 4.73 -6.92
N LEU A 200 -15.21 4.38 -7.68
CA LEU A 200 -14.63 3.04 -7.63
C LEU A 200 -14.14 2.72 -6.22
N VAL A 201 -13.34 3.60 -5.62
CA VAL A 201 -12.75 3.35 -4.29
C VAL A 201 -13.82 3.31 -3.20
N ASN A 202 -14.73 4.29 -3.18
CA ASN A 202 -15.65 4.45 -2.05
C ASN A 202 -16.91 3.56 -2.16
N ASP A 203 -17.39 3.28 -3.38
CA ASP A 203 -18.65 2.54 -3.58
C ASP A 203 -18.42 1.05 -3.94
N ASN A 204 -17.18 0.63 -4.25
CA ASN A 204 -16.85 -0.75 -4.63
C ASN A 204 -15.75 -1.36 -3.73
N PRO A 205 -15.94 -1.37 -2.38
CA PRO A 205 -14.89 -1.74 -1.43
C PRO A 205 -14.36 -3.17 -1.62
N ALA A 206 -15.21 -4.10 -2.05
CA ALA A 206 -14.80 -5.50 -2.28
C ALA A 206 -13.85 -5.64 -3.48
N GLU A 207 -14.19 -5.02 -4.62
CA GLU A 207 -13.37 -5.06 -5.83
C GLU A 207 -12.02 -4.37 -5.61
N VAL A 208 -12.05 -3.22 -4.93
CA VAL A 208 -10.84 -2.46 -4.59
C VAL A 208 -9.97 -3.24 -3.60
N SER A 209 -10.56 -3.85 -2.56
CA SER A 209 -9.82 -4.72 -1.64
C SER A 209 -9.12 -5.84 -2.38
N GLN A 210 -9.80 -6.52 -3.31
CA GLN A 210 -9.23 -7.61 -4.09
C GLN A 210 -8.12 -7.14 -5.03
N PHE A 211 -8.31 -5.99 -5.70
CA PHE A 211 -7.29 -5.39 -6.55
C PHE A 211 -6.03 -5.04 -5.74
N MET A 212 -6.21 -4.38 -4.59
CA MET A 212 -5.10 -3.98 -3.72
C MET A 212 -4.41 -5.19 -3.08
N GLU A 213 -5.15 -6.25 -2.75
CA GLU A 213 -4.58 -7.54 -2.31
C GLU A 213 -3.64 -8.11 -3.38
N GLY A 214 -4.10 -8.18 -4.63
CA GLY A 214 -3.31 -8.66 -5.76
C GLY A 214 -2.08 -7.80 -6.07
N LEU A 215 -2.15 -6.51 -5.77
CA LEU A 215 -1.03 -5.57 -5.94
C LEU A 215 0.01 -5.68 -4.81
N ILE A 216 -0.44 -5.80 -3.55
CA ILE A 216 0.40 -5.64 -2.36
C ILE A 216 0.89 -6.98 -1.81
N VAL A 217 0.03 -8.00 -1.73
CA VAL A 217 0.36 -9.26 -1.04
C VAL A 217 1.48 -10.05 -1.74
N PRO A 218 1.52 -10.17 -3.08
CA PRO A 218 2.61 -10.90 -3.74
C PRO A 218 4.02 -10.34 -3.46
N PRO A 219 4.30 -9.04 -3.66
CA PRO A 219 5.62 -8.50 -3.33
C PRO A 219 5.91 -8.55 -1.83
N LEU A 220 4.90 -8.35 -0.96
CA LEU A 220 5.07 -8.50 0.48
C LEU A 220 5.48 -9.93 0.86
N ASN A 221 4.83 -10.95 0.30
CA ASN A 221 5.16 -12.35 0.55
C ASN A 221 6.57 -12.71 0.06
N ALA A 222 7.03 -12.16 -1.08
CA ALA A 222 8.40 -12.37 -1.56
C ALA A 222 9.46 -11.87 -0.56
N VAL A 223 9.17 -10.77 0.13
CA VAL A 223 10.04 -10.25 1.20
C VAL A 223 9.96 -11.13 2.45
N LEU A 224 8.74 -11.48 2.88
CA LEU A 224 8.49 -12.24 4.11
C LEU A 224 8.94 -13.71 4.04
N GLU A 225 9.08 -14.29 2.85
CA GLU A 225 9.54 -15.66 2.67
C GLU A 225 10.93 -15.91 3.30
N ASN A 226 11.77 -14.87 3.34
CA ASN A 226 13.13 -14.94 3.89
C ASN A 226 13.23 -14.43 5.34
N VAL A 227 12.09 -14.16 5.98
CA VAL A 227 12.03 -13.70 7.38
C VAL A 227 11.61 -14.87 8.26
N ALA A 228 12.34 -15.09 9.36
CA ALA A 228 11.98 -16.12 10.31
C ALA A 228 10.83 -15.64 11.22
N TRP A 229 9.92 -16.55 11.55
CA TRP A 229 8.76 -16.22 12.39
C TRP A 229 9.14 -15.62 13.74
N TYR A 230 10.23 -16.10 14.35
CA TYR A 230 10.71 -15.57 15.62
C TYR A 230 11.25 -14.14 15.48
N GLU A 231 11.78 -13.73 14.32
CA GLU A 231 12.24 -12.35 14.11
C GLU A 231 11.04 -11.41 14.11
N ILE A 232 9.95 -11.78 13.43
CA ILE A 232 8.71 -11.00 13.43
C ILE A 232 8.11 -10.89 14.82
N THR A 233 7.96 -12.02 15.53
CA THR A 233 7.38 -11.98 16.87
C THR A 233 8.30 -11.28 17.86
N ALA A 234 9.63 -11.41 17.75
CA ALA A 234 10.54 -10.75 18.64
C ALA A 234 10.61 -9.23 18.41
N ILE A 235 10.47 -8.76 17.17
CA ILE A 235 10.33 -7.32 16.84
C ILE A 235 8.98 -6.79 17.36
N ILE A 236 7.87 -7.44 17.01
CA ILE A 236 6.53 -6.98 17.39
C ILE A 236 6.31 -7.03 18.90
N LEU A 237 6.88 -8.03 19.58
CA LEU A 237 6.82 -8.15 21.04
C LEU A 237 7.96 -7.42 21.76
N GLY A 238 8.82 -6.75 20.99
CA GLY A 238 10.13 -6.23 21.36
C GLY A 238 10.79 -6.95 22.50
N LEU A 239 10.94 -8.24 22.26
CA LEU A 239 11.76 -9.15 23.03
C LEU A 239 13.24 -9.00 22.67
N VAL A 240 13.57 -8.06 21.78
CA VAL A 240 14.93 -7.72 21.38
C VAL A 240 15.08 -6.21 21.31
N ASP A 241 15.95 -5.67 22.16
CA ASP A 241 16.37 -4.27 22.10
C ASP A 241 17.40 -4.08 20.98
N GLY A 242 17.26 -3.04 20.15
CA GLY A 242 18.25 -2.63 19.17
C GLY A 242 18.37 -3.47 17.89
N VAL A 243 17.35 -4.27 17.54
CA VAL A 243 17.33 -5.08 16.29
C VAL A 243 16.87 -4.27 15.09
N LEU A 244 15.91 -3.37 15.26
CA LEU A 244 15.56 -2.42 14.21
C LEU A 244 16.59 -1.31 14.25
N PRO A 245 17.40 -1.14 13.20
CA PRO A 245 18.36 -0.06 13.19
C PRO A 245 17.57 1.25 13.18
N VAL A 246 17.98 2.16 14.06
CA VAL A 246 17.42 3.52 14.18
C VAL A 246 17.77 4.38 12.96
N GLU A 247 18.60 3.84 12.07
CA GLU A 247 19.05 4.40 10.80
C GLU A 247 18.69 3.42 9.66
N PRO A 248 18.49 3.90 8.43
CA PRO A 248 18.29 3.01 7.29
C PRO A 248 19.49 2.07 7.08
N ILE A 249 19.26 0.89 6.48
CA ILE A 249 20.29 -0.17 6.30
C ILE A 249 21.00 0.00 4.94
N CYS A 250 21.01 1.22 4.42
CA CYS A 250 21.53 1.55 3.10
C CYS A 250 22.84 2.33 3.17
#